data_AF-A0A453CTN8-F1
#
_entry.id   AF-A0A453CTN8-F1
#
_cell.length_a   1.000
_cell.length_b   1.000
_cell.length_c   1.000
_cell.angle_alpha   90.00
_cell.angle_beta   90.00
_cell.angle_gamma   90.00
#
_symmetry.space_group_name_H-M   'P 1'
#
loop_
_entity.id
_entity.type
_entity.pdbx_description
1 polymer ?
#
loop_
_entity_poly.entity_id
_entity_poly.type
_entity_poly.pdbx_seq_one_letter_code
_entity_poly.pdbx_strand_id
1 'polypeptide(L)'
;AKPLLLNPRIQPRHRRRRLSSYPRRLLSHEAQPVEMASEAAKVAVPEKVILKRRREEVWAAEKKQKVAAEKIKAAENTKVIYARAEQYAGEYEAQDKELVQLKREARMKGGFYVSPEAKLLFVVRIRGINAMHPKTKKILQLLRLRQVG
;
A
#
# COMPACT_ATOMS: atom_id res chain seq x y z
N ALA A 1 12.09 10.70 -2.89
CA ALA A 1 10.96 10.41 -3.79
C ALA A 1 11.43 10.58 -5.23
N LYS A 2 11.44 9.51 -6.05
CA LYS A 2 11.82 9.58 -7.48
C LYS A 2 10.56 9.82 -8.33
N PRO A 3 10.60 10.74 -9.30
CA PRO A 3 9.41 11.16 -10.03
C PRO A 3 9.05 10.21 -11.18
N LEU A 4 7.74 10.17 -11.46
CA LEU A 4 7.08 9.50 -12.56
C LEU A 4 7.46 10.16 -13.89
N LEU A 5 7.93 9.37 -14.87
CA LEU A 5 8.10 9.82 -16.26
C LEU A 5 7.13 9.08 -17.18
N LEU A 6 6.03 9.78 -17.44
CA LEU A 6 5.33 9.99 -18.71
C LEU A 6 5.63 9.02 -19.87
N ASN A 7 4.60 8.27 -20.28
CA ASN A 7 4.52 7.60 -21.59
C ASN A 7 4.27 8.60 -22.73
N PRO A 8 4.96 8.52 -23.87
CA PRO A 8 4.55 9.22 -25.10
C PRO A 8 3.82 8.30 -26.08
N ARG A 9 2.64 8.77 -26.51
CA ARG A 9 1.84 8.23 -27.63
C ARG A 9 2.44 8.67 -28.98
N ILE A 10 2.56 7.69 -29.90
CA ILE A 10 2.21 7.70 -31.34
C ILE A 10 2.97 8.67 -32.28
N GLN A 11 3.55 8.14 -33.37
CA GLN A 11 3.27 8.56 -34.76
C GLN A 11 3.50 7.41 -35.77
N PRO A 12 2.64 7.22 -36.82
CA PRO A 12 2.83 6.25 -37.88
C PRO A 12 3.65 6.85 -39.03
N ARG A 13 4.61 6.10 -39.60
CA ARG A 13 5.37 6.54 -40.79
C ARG A 13 4.96 5.81 -42.07
N HIS A 14 4.80 6.62 -43.10
CA HIS A 14 4.18 6.35 -44.38
C HIS A 14 4.83 5.26 -45.24
N ARG A 15 3.92 4.59 -45.94
CA ARG A 15 4.05 3.78 -47.16
C ARG A 15 4.94 4.49 -48.21
N ARG A 16 6.01 3.83 -48.65
CA ARG A 16 6.66 4.10 -49.95
C ARG A 16 6.82 2.79 -50.72
N ARG A 17 6.02 2.64 -51.79
CA ARG A 17 6.28 1.70 -52.88
C ARG A 17 7.35 2.31 -53.77
N ARG A 18 8.41 1.55 -54.08
CA ARG A 18 9.06 1.58 -55.40
C ARG A 18 9.48 0.16 -55.76
N LEU A 19 8.99 -0.27 -56.92
CA LEU A 19 9.36 -1.50 -57.63
C LEU A 19 10.71 -1.30 -58.33
N SER A 20 11.52 -2.36 -58.36
CA SER A 20 12.59 -2.63 -59.33
C SER A 20 12.98 -4.10 -59.13
N SER A 21 12.49 -5.07 -59.92
CA SER A 21 13.12 -5.61 -61.15
C SER A 21 14.62 -5.91 -60.92
N TYR A 22 15.15 -7.12 -60.82
CA TYR A 22 15.03 -8.41 -61.55
C TYR A 22 15.71 -9.53 -60.69
N PRO A 23 16.09 -10.71 -61.22
CA PRO A 23 15.26 -11.84 -61.62
C PRO A 23 15.49 -13.09 -60.72
N ARG A 24 14.47 -13.95 -60.72
CA ARG A 24 14.39 -15.27 -60.12
C ARG A 24 15.51 -16.19 -60.65
N ARG A 25 16.51 -16.52 -59.83
CA ARG A 25 17.45 -17.62 -60.10
C ARG A 25 17.06 -18.81 -59.23
N LEU A 26 16.37 -19.77 -59.86
CA LEU A 26 16.07 -21.08 -59.32
C LEU A 26 17.40 -21.83 -59.14
N LEU A 27 17.87 -21.99 -57.90
CA LEU A 27 18.75 -23.07 -57.53
C LEU A 27 17.99 -23.98 -56.57
N SER A 28 17.54 -25.10 -57.13
CA SER A 28 17.13 -26.31 -56.44
C SER A 28 18.08 -26.63 -55.28
N HIS A 29 17.67 -26.28 -54.06
CA HIS A 29 18.15 -26.97 -52.87
C HIS A 29 17.07 -27.98 -52.52
N GLU A 30 17.41 -29.24 -52.73
CA GLU A 30 16.65 -30.41 -52.33
C GLU A 30 16.26 -30.27 -50.85
N ALA A 31 14.97 -30.14 -50.61
CA ALA A 31 14.39 -30.21 -49.29
C ALA A 31 14.22 -31.68 -48.93
N GLN A 32 14.85 -32.15 -47.85
CA GLN A 32 14.34 -33.13 -46.86
C GLN A 32 15.27 -33.13 -45.61
N PRO A 33 14.79 -33.48 -44.38
CA PRO A 33 13.44 -33.42 -43.84
C PRO A 33 13.36 -32.58 -42.54
N VAL A 34 12.22 -31.90 -42.32
CA VAL A 34 11.93 -31.03 -41.16
C VAL A 34 11.38 -31.83 -39.96
N GLU A 35 11.35 -33.16 -40.04
CA GLU A 35 10.60 -34.00 -39.08
C GLU A 35 11.35 -34.22 -37.75
N MET A 36 12.68 -34.12 -37.71
CA MET A 36 13.46 -34.28 -36.47
C MET A 36 13.41 -33.05 -35.54
N ALA A 37 13.00 -31.89 -36.06
CA ALA A 37 12.96 -30.65 -35.29
C ALA A 37 11.66 -30.50 -34.46
N SER A 38 10.60 -31.23 -34.81
CA SER A 38 9.28 -31.10 -34.15
C SER A 38 9.13 -31.88 -32.86
N GLU A 39 9.93 -32.94 -32.64
CA GLU A 39 9.89 -33.70 -31.37
C GLU A 39 10.76 -33.08 -30.28
N ALA A 40 11.91 -32.49 -30.64
CA ALA A 40 12.78 -31.77 -29.70
C ALA A 40 12.08 -30.54 -29.07
N ALA A 41 11.11 -29.96 -29.76
CA ALA A 41 10.36 -28.77 -29.32
C ALA A 41 9.23 -29.07 -28.32
N LYS A 42 8.80 -30.33 -28.16
CA LYS A 42 7.62 -30.69 -27.34
C LYS A 42 7.91 -31.50 -26.07
N VAL A 43 9.11 -32.05 -25.89
CA VAL A 43 9.40 -32.95 -24.74
C VAL A 43 10.50 -32.44 -23.81
N ALA A 44 11.43 -31.60 -24.28
CA ALA A 44 12.47 -31.06 -23.41
C ALA A 44 12.04 -29.70 -22.84
N VAL A 45 11.65 -29.64 -21.56
CA VAL A 45 11.48 -28.37 -20.85
C VAL A 45 12.76 -27.54 -21.06
N PRO A 46 12.69 -26.33 -21.63
CA PRO A 46 13.88 -25.57 -21.95
C PRO A 46 14.71 -25.33 -20.68
N GLU A 47 16.02 -25.51 -20.77
CA GLU A 47 16.95 -25.36 -19.62
C GLU A 47 16.75 -24.02 -18.88
N LYS A 48 16.41 -22.97 -19.62
CA LYS A 48 16.07 -21.64 -19.08
C LYS A 48 14.88 -21.64 -18.12
N VAL A 49 13.90 -22.51 -18.32
CA VAL A 49 12.72 -22.65 -17.44
C VAL A 49 13.08 -23.39 -16.16
N ILE A 50 13.95 -24.41 -16.23
CA ILE A 50 14.46 -25.14 -15.06
C ILE A 50 15.27 -24.21 -14.15
N LEU A 51 16.14 -23.37 -14.74
CA LEU A 51 16.92 -22.37 -13.98
C LEU A 51 16.03 -21.31 -13.30
N LYS A 52 14.90 -20.92 -13.92
CA LYS A 52 13.93 -20.01 -13.30
C LYS A 52 13.23 -20.65 -12.10
N ARG A 53 12.78 -21.91 -12.22
CA ARG A 53 12.14 -22.66 -11.12
C ARG A 53 13.07 -22.79 -9.91
N ARG A 54 14.33 -23.17 -10.13
CA ARG A 54 15.35 -23.26 -9.07
C ARG A 54 15.56 -21.91 -8.36
N ARG A 55 15.55 -20.79 -9.08
CA ARG A 55 15.68 -19.45 -8.49
C ARG A 55 14.46 -19.06 -7.66
N GLU A 56 13.27 -19.37 -8.14
CA GLU A 56 12.02 -19.12 -7.41
C GLU A 56 11.92 -19.95 -6.13
N GLU A 57 12.39 -21.21 -6.16
CA GLU A 57 12.48 -22.07 -4.97
C GLU A 57 13.41 -21.48 -3.91
N VAL A 58 14.60 -21.01 -4.31
CA VAL A 58 15.55 -20.33 -3.39
C VAL A 58 14.95 -19.05 -2.82
N TRP A 59 14.34 -18.19 -3.66
CA TRP A 59 13.68 -16.98 -3.17
C TRP A 59 12.48 -17.26 -2.27
N ALA A 60 11.73 -18.33 -2.54
CA ALA A 60 10.63 -18.76 -1.68
C ALA A 60 11.17 -19.23 -0.31
N ALA A 61 12.28 -19.96 -0.28
CA ALA A 61 12.93 -20.38 0.95
C ALA A 61 13.43 -19.16 1.77
N GLU A 62 14.12 -18.20 1.14
CA GLU A 62 14.57 -16.98 1.80
C GLU A 62 13.39 -16.13 2.33
N LYS A 63 12.29 -16.01 1.57
CA LYS A 63 11.08 -15.32 2.02
C LYS A 63 10.47 -15.99 3.24
N LYS A 64 10.41 -17.33 3.27
CA LYS A 64 9.90 -18.07 4.43
C LYS A 64 10.74 -17.80 5.69
N GLN A 65 12.07 -17.77 5.55
CA GLN A 65 12.96 -17.43 6.67
C GLN A 65 12.77 -15.99 7.16
N LYS A 66 12.65 -15.02 6.23
CA LYS A 66 12.39 -13.61 6.59
C LYS A 66 11.04 -13.44 7.30
N VAL A 67 9.99 -14.06 6.79
CA VAL A 67 8.66 -14.04 7.42
C VAL A 67 8.70 -14.71 8.80
N ALA A 68 9.45 -15.79 8.98
CA ALA A 68 9.63 -16.42 10.30
C ALA A 68 10.31 -15.46 11.29
N ALA A 69 11.37 -14.77 10.87
CA ALA A 69 12.04 -13.76 11.70
C ALA A 69 11.14 -12.56 12.02
N GLU A 70 10.34 -12.09 11.05
CA GLU A 70 9.36 -11.02 11.27
C GLU A 70 8.23 -11.43 12.22
N LYS A 71 7.79 -12.69 12.19
CA LYS A 71 6.78 -13.22 13.12
C LYS A 71 7.26 -13.22 14.56
N ILE A 72 8.53 -13.56 14.79
CA ILE A 72 9.14 -13.48 16.13
C ILE A 72 9.10 -12.04 16.64
N LYS A 73 9.56 -11.08 15.82
CA LYS A 73 9.50 -9.65 16.16
C LYS A 73 8.07 -9.13 16.36
N ALA A 74 7.12 -9.59 15.54
CA ALA A 74 5.71 -9.23 15.68
C ALA A 74 5.10 -9.77 16.99
N ALA A 75 5.49 -10.98 17.41
CA ALA A 75 5.06 -11.54 18.69
C ALA A 75 5.61 -10.73 19.87
N GLU A 76 6.86 -10.29 19.81
CA GLU A 76 7.45 -9.39 20.81
C GLU A 76 6.72 -8.04 20.85
N ASN A 77 6.48 -7.42 19.69
CA ASN A 77 5.73 -6.16 19.60
C ASN A 77 4.32 -6.30 20.16
N THR A 78 3.67 -7.44 19.96
CA THR A 78 2.33 -7.71 20.48
C THR A 78 2.33 -7.71 22.01
N LYS A 79 3.34 -8.32 22.66
CA LYS A 79 3.48 -8.27 24.13
C LYS A 79 3.64 -6.84 24.63
N VAL A 80 4.42 -6.02 23.92
CA VAL A 80 4.61 -4.59 24.25
C VAL A 80 3.29 -3.80 24.13
N ILE A 81 2.47 -4.08 23.11
CA ILE A 81 1.17 -3.43 22.93
C ILE A 81 0.23 -3.75 24.09
N TYR A 82 0.17 -5.02 24.54
CA TYR A 82 -0.64 -5.40 25.69
C TYR A 82 -0.17 -4.71 26.98
N ALA A 83 1.14 -4.70 27.25
CA ALA A 83 1.68 -4.01 28.41
C ALA A 83 1.38 -2.49 28.38
N ARG A 84 1.46 -1.85 27.20
CA ARG A 84 1.10 -0.43 27.05
C ARG A 84 -0.39 -0.18 27.27
N ALA A 85 -1.26 -1.09 26.83
CA ALA A 85 -2.69 -0.95 27.07
C ALA A 85 -3.03 -0.95 28.56
N GLU A 86 -2.40 -1.84 29.33
CA GLU A 86 -2.52 -1.88 30.80
C GLU A 86 -1.97 -0.60 31.44
N GLN A 87 -0.80 -0.12 30.99
CA GLN A 87 -0.21 1.14 31.45
C GLN A 87 -1.14 2.34 31.23
N TYR A 88 -1.70 2.49 30.02
CA TYR A 88 -2.62 3.59 29.72
C TYR A 88 -3.91 3.50 30.53
N ALA A 89 -4.45 2.30 30.74
CA ALA A 89 -5.64 2.12 31.59
C ALA A 89 -5.35 2.58 33.03
N GLY A 90 -4.23 2.17 33.61
CA GLY A 90 -3.81 2.60 34.94
C GLY A 90 -3.54 4.10 35.05
N GLU A 91 -2.94 4.70 34.01
CA GLU A 91 -2.69 6.14 33.94
C GLU A 91 -4.01 6.94 33.97
N TYR A 92 -5.00 6.56 33.16
CA TYR A 92 -6.30 7.22 33.16
C TYR A 92 -7.04 7.06 34.50
N GLU A 93 -7.00 5.87 35.10
CA GLU A 93 -7.63 5.65 36.42
C GLU A 93 -6.96 6.49 37.52
N ALA A 94 -5.63 6.62 37.50
CA ALA A 94 -4.89 7.46 38.43
C ALA A 94 -5.24 8.94 38.25
N GLN A 95 -5.29 9.43 37.00
CA GLN A 95 -5.68 10.81 36.68
C GLN A 95 -7.10 11.12 37.16
N ASP A 96 -8.05 10.21 36.97
CA ASP A 96 -9.44 10.40 37.43
C ASP A 96 -9.52 10.48 38.96
N LYS A 97 -8.79 9.62 39.67
CA LYS A 97 -8.71 9.66 41.15
C LYS A 97 -8.07 10.95 41.65
N GLU A 98 -6.99 11.39 41.02
CA GLU A 98 -6.29 12.63 41.34
C GLU A 98 -7.21 13.86 41.16
N LEU A 99 -7.95 13.92 40.04
CA LEU A 99 -8.92 14.99 39.81
C LEU A 99 -10.00 15.06 40.91
N VAL A 100 -10.46 13.92 41.41
CA VAL A 100 -11.43 13.86 42.52
C VAL A 100 -10.78 14.31 43.83
N GLN A 101 -9.55 13.88 44.11
CA GLN A 101 -8.81 14.30 45.31
C GLN A 101 -8.59 15.82 45.33
N LEU A 102 -8.09 16.39 44.23
CA LEU A 102 -7.85 17.84 44.10
C LEU A 102 -9.14 18.66 44.29
N LYS A 103 -10.26 18.19 43.75
CA LYS A 103 -11.58 18.82 43.97
C LYS A 103 -12.01 18.77 45.44
N ARG A 104 -11.75 17.66 46.15
CA ARG A 104 -12.08 17.52 47.58
C ARG A 104 -11.17 18.39 48.45
N GLU A 105 -9.87 18.41 48.18
CA GLU A 105 -8.91 19.26 48.90
C GLU A 105 -9.23 20.75 48.74
N ALA A 106 -9.56 21.18 47.52
CA ALA A 106 -9.98 22.56 47.28
C ALA A 106 -11.21 22.92 48.11
N ARG A 107 -12.23 22.03 48.14
CA ARG A 107 -13.44 22.23 48.97
C ARG A 107 -13.12 22.30 50.47
N MET A 108 -12.24 21.43 50.97
CA MET A 108 -11.83 21.43 52.37
C MET A 108 -11.09 22.70 52.77
N LYS A 109 -10.27 23.24 51.86
CA LYS A 109 -9.55 24.51 52.04
C LYS A 109 -10.44 25.75 51.82
N GLY A 110 -11.74 25.57 51.49
CA GLY A 110 -12.69 26.65 51.21
C GLY A 110 -12.53 27.29 49.82
N GLY A 111 -11.76 26.68 48.92
CA GLY A 111 -11.53 27.15 47.55
C GLY A 111 -12.18 26.26 46.48
N PHE A 112 -11.90 26.58 45.21
CA PHE A 112 -12.43 25.86 44.04
C PHE A 112 -11.29 25.34 43.15
N TYR A 113 -11.43 24.10 42.70
CA TYR A 113 -10.52 23.51 41.71
C TYR A 113 -11.05 23.79 40.30
N VAL A 114 -10.24 24.44 39.46
CA VAL A 114 -10.54 24.70 38.04
C VAL A 114 -9.93 23.60 37.19
N SER A 115 -10.79 22.85 36.50
CA SER A 115 -10.38 21.77 35.60
C SER A 115 -9.72 22.34 34.33
N PRO A 116 -8.71 21.67 33.76
CA PRO A 116 -8.15 22.09 32.47
C PRO A 116 -9.20 22.01 31.35
N GLU A 117 -9.06 22.91 30.36
CA GLU A 117 -9.90 22.92 29.16
C GLU A 117 -9.58 21.76 28.22
N ALA A 118 -10.58 21.33 27.45
CA ALA A 118 -10.44 20.24 26.49
C ALA A 118 -9.55 20.65 25.29
N LYS A 119 -8.53 19.83 24.99
CA LYS A 119 -7.55 20.12 23.92
C LYS A 119 -7.99 19.66 22.53
N LEU A 120 -8.84 18.64 22.44
CA LEU A 120 -9.24 18.00 21.19
C LEU A 120 -10.77 17.98 21.07
N LEU A 121 -11.25 18.10 19.84
CA LEU A 121 -12.67 18.06 19.51
C LEU A 121 -12.94 16.96 18.48
N PHE A 122 -14.00 16.18 18.69
CA PHE A 122 -14.52 15.24 17.72
C PHE A 122 -15.68 15.90 16.95
N VAL A 123 -15.47 16.18 15.66
CA VAL A 123 -16.43 16.93 14.83
C VAL A 123 -17.10 15.99 13.83
N VAL A 124 -18.42 15.89 13.91
CA VAL A 124 -19.25 15.12 12.97
C VAL A 124 -20.16 16.05 12.19
N ARG A 125 -20.33 15.76 10.89
CA ARG A 125 -21.20 16.54 10.02
C ARG A 125 -22.62 16.00 10.04
N ILE A 126 -23.55 16.81 10.55
CA ILE A 126 -24.99 16.48 10.63
C ILE A 126 -25.80 16.97 9.42
N ARG A 127 -25.40 18.06 8.77
CA ARG A 127 -26.16 18.69 7.67
C ARG A 127 -25.54 18.36 6.31
N GLY A 128 -26.40 18.12 5.32
CA GLY A 128 -26.01 17.99 3.90
C GLY A 128 -25.40 19.24 3.28
N ILE A 129 -25.08 19.20 1.98
CA ILE A 129 -24.48 20.33 1.24
C ILE A 129 -25.51 21.36 0.75
N ASN A 130 -26.80 21.04 0.84
CA ASN A 130 -27.88 21.86 0.29
C ASN A 130 -28.10 23.10 1.16
N ALA A 131 -28.42 24.23 0.52
CA ALA A 131 -28.69 25.52 1.17
C ALA A 131 -27.59 25.97 2.17
N MET A 132 -26.31 25.86 1.77
CA MET A 132 -25.17 26.39 2.53
C MET A 132 -24.34 27.36 1.69
N HIS A 133 -23.79 28.38 2.35
CA HIS A 133 -22.88 29.34 1.74
C HIS A 133 -21.56 28.65 1.28
N PRO A 134 -20.98 29.04 0.13
CA PRO A 134 -19.75 28.42 -0.40
C PRO A 134 -18.55 28.46 0.57
N LYS A 135 -18.40 29.50 1.40
CA LYS A 135 -17.32 29.55 2.41
C LYS A 135 -17.44 28.40 3.42
N THR A 136 -18.64 28.13 3.93
CA THR A 136 -18.90 27.03 4.88
C THR A 136 -18.64 25.68 4.24
N LYS A 137 -19.04 25.49 2.98
CA LYS A 137 -18.72 24.28 2.21
C LYS A 137 -17.22 24.05 2.13
N LYS A 138 -16.43 25.11 1.92
CA LYS A 138 -14.97 25.03 1.85
C LYS A 138 -14.34 24.67 3.19
N ILE A 139 -14.84 25.23 4.30
CA ILE A 139 -14.38 24.88 5.66
C ILE A 139 -14.59 23.38 5.93
N LEU A 140 -15.76 22.85 5.61
CA LEU A 140 -16.03 21.41 5.77
C LEU A 140 -15.10 20.55 4.92
N GLN A 141 -14.75 20.99 3.70
CA GLN A 141 -13.77 20.29 2.87
C GLN A 141 -12.36 20.28 3.48
N LEU A 142 -11.94 21.38 4.12
CA LEU A 142 -10.65 21.47 4.81
C LEU A 142 -10.57 20.54 6.02
N LEU A 143 -11.66 20.49 6.81
CA LEU A 143 -11.83 19.54 7.92
C LEU A 143 -12.10 18.10 7.45
N ARG A 144 -12.13 17.86 6.13
CA ARG A 144 -12.40 16.55 5.50
C ARG A 144 -13.79 15.95 5.78
N LEU A 145 -14.76 16.78 6.16
CA LEU A 145 -16.16 16.42 6.41
C LEU A 145 -16.98 16.39 5.10
N ARG A 146 -16.66 15.44 4.21
CA ARG A 146 -17.21 15.37 2.85
C ARG A 146 -18.60 14.76 2.78
N GLN A 147 -18.83 13.72 3.56
CA GLN A 147 -20.11 13.01 3.64
C GLN A 147 -20.80 13.37 4.94
N VAL A 148 -22.12 13.27 4.92
CA VAL A 148 -22.93 13.30 6.14
C VAL A 148 -22.78 11.93 6.80
N GLY A 149 -22.63 11.93 8.13
CA GLY A 149 -22.62 10.71 8.92
C GLY A 149 -24.00 10.07 9.05
#